data_AF-A0A6N2YED8-F1
#
_entry.id   AF-A0A6N2YED8-F1
#
_cell.length_a   1.000
_cell.length_b   1.000
_cell.length_c   1.000
_cell.angle_alpha   90.00
_cell.angle_beta   90.00
_cell.angle_gamma   90.00
#
_symmetry.space_group_name_H-M   'P 1'
#
loop_
_entity.id
_entity.type
_entity.pdbx_description
1 polymer ?
#
loop_
_entity_poly.entity_id
_entity_poly.type
_entity_poly.pdbx_seq_one_letter_code
_entity_poly.pdbx_strand_id
1 'polypeptide(L)'
;MKSLIIYDTTGTIWSVIHGQDTVPAGVLGLVVTIPDGATVTGVDVSNPANPEPVYQYDGGGVDLHEEVKELRAMIDDMSLILADVIGGAYHA
;
A
#
# COMPACT_ATOMS: atom_id res chain seq x y z
N MET A 1 -1.10 -2.01 -9.85
CA MET A 1 -0.76 -1.34 -11.15
C MET A 1 0.66 -1.73 -11.51
N LYS A 2 1.01 -1.88 -12.80
CA LYS A 2 2.41 -2.10 -13.21
C LYS A 2 3.20 -0.79 -13.19
N SER A 3 4.48 -0.88 -12.88
CA SER A 3 5.42 0.24 -12.87
C SER A 3 6.70 -0.16 -13.60
N LEU A 4 7.27 0.79 -14.35
CA LEU A 4 8.61 0.67 -14.92
C LEU A 4 9.63 1.24 -13.94
N ILE A 5 10.64 0.44 -13.62
CA ILE A 5 11.82 0.86 -12.84
C ILE A 5 12.98 1.00 -13.82
N ILE A 6 13.61 2.16 -13.86
CA ILE A 6 14.85 2.42 -14.60
C ILE A 6 15.99 2.45 -13.58
N TYR A 7 17.02 1.66 -13.82
CA TYR A 7 18.14 1.48 -12.89
C TYR A 7 19.45 1.28 -13.65
N ASP A 8 20.58 1.47 -12.97
CA ASP A 8 21.91 1.24 -13.53
C ASP A 8 22.44 -0.17 -13.27
N THR A 9 23.64 -0.48 -13.76
CA THR A 9 24.29 -1.79 -13.62
C THR A 9 24.62 -2.18 -12.18
N THR A 10 24.50 -1.26 -11.21
CA THR A 10 24.69 -1.53 -9.78
C THR A 10 23.38 -1.83 -9.06
N GLY A 11 22.24 -1.69 -9.74
CA GLY A 11 20.92 -1.82 -9.12
C GLY A 11 20.37 -0.53 -8.53
N THR A 12 21.08 0.60 -8.71
CA THR A 12 20.62 1.90 -8.23
C THR A 12 19.50 2.42 -9.12
N ILE A 13 18.38 2.80 -8.51
CA ILE A 13 17.20 3.30 -9.22
C ILE A 13 17.42 4.75 -9.64
N TRP A 14 17.15 5.06 -10.91
CA TRP A 14 17.14 6.40 -11.46
C TRP A 14 15.71 6.96 -11.60
N SER A 15 14.74 6.10 -11.89
CA SER A 15 13.33 6.51 -12.04
C SER A 15 12.35 5.38 -11.82
N VAL A 16 11.17 5.70 -11.30
CA VAL A 16 10.02 4.80 -11.19
C VAL A 16 8.83 5.48 -11.86
N ILE A 17 8.24 4.81 -12.86
CA ILE A 17 7.12 5.33 -13.66
C ILE A 17 5.93 4.40 -13.49
N HIS A 18 4.88 4.88 -12.81
CA HIS A 18 3.64 4.14 -12.59
C HIS A 18 2.77 4.09 -13.85
N GLY A 19 2.08 2.97 -14.07
CA GLY A 19 1.16 2.78 -15.19
C GLY A 19 1.84 2.38 -16.51
N GLN A 20 3.16 2.18 -16.51
CA GLN A 20 3.90 1.65 -17.65
C GLN A 20 4.02 0.12 -17.56
N ASP A 21 3.77 -0.54 -18.68
CA ASP A 21 3.75 -2.00 -18.80
C ASP A 21 4.86 -2.54 -19.72
N THR A 22 5.66 -1.66 -20.32
CA THR A 22 6.76 -2.00 -21.22
C THR A 22 8.04 -1.25 -20.85
N VAL A 23 9.18 -1.85 -21.19
CA VAL A 23 10.48 -1.21 -21.10
C VAL A 23 10.79 -0.56 -22.46
N PRO A 24 11.02 0.76 -22.54
CA PRO A 24 11.42 1.42 -23.77
C PRO A 24 12.72 0.83 -24.33
N ALA A 25 12.82 0.75 -25.65
CA ALA A 25 14.03 0.26 -26.31
C ALA A 25 15.26 1.12 -25.95
N GLY A 26 16.37 0.47 -25.65
CA GLY A 26 17.64 1.14 -25.31
C GLY A 26 17.74 1.61 -23.85
N VAL A 27 16.74 1.32 -23.02
CA VAL A 27 16.75 1.63 -21.58
C VAL A 27 16.91 0.34 -20.78
N LEU A 28 17.80 0.34 -19.79
CA LEU A 28 17.85 -0.70 -18.78
C LEU A 28 16.70 -0.48 -17.79
N GLY A 29 15.73 -1.39 -17.81
CA GLY A 29 14.57 -1.26 -16.94
C GLY A 29 13.83 -2.58 -16.74
N LEU A 30 12.99 -2.58 -15.71
CA LEU A 30 12.22 -3.73 -15.27
C LEU A 30 10.78 -3.28 -15.01
N VAL A 31 9.81 -4.02 -15.56
CA VAL A 31 8.39 -3.79 -15.30
C VAL A 31 7.91 -4.74 -14.22
N VAL A 32 7.41 -4.19 -13.13
CA VAL A 32 6.95 -4.96 -11.97
C VAL A 32 5.58 -4.49 -11.48
N THR A 33 4.91 -5.32 -10.71
CA THR A 33 3.78 -4.86 -9.88
C THR A 33 4.34 -4.55 -8.50
N ILE A 34 4.28 -3.29 -8.08
CA ILE A 34 4.71 -2.90 -6.73
C ILE A 34 3.60 -3.30 -5.76
N PRO A 35 3.90 -4.08 -4.69
CA PRO A 35 2.91 -4.42 -3.66
C PRO A 35 2.35 -3.18 -2.97
N ASP A 36 1.10 -3.27 -2.49
CA ASP A 36 0.50 -2.19 -1.72
C ASP A 36 1.27 -1.96 -0.41
N GLY A 37 1.50 -0.70 -0.05
CA GLY A 37 2.30 -0.33 1.13
C GLY A 37 3.79 -0.66 1.01
N ALA A 38 4.29 -0.88 -0.21
CA ALA A 38 5.71 -1.06 -0.48
C ALA A 38 6.27 0.07 -1.35
N THR A 39 7.48 0.49 -1.02
CA THR A 39 8.32 1.35 -1.86
C THR A 39 9.46 0.52 -2.43
N VAL A 40 9.76 0.69 -3.72
CA VAL A 40 10.94 0.06 -4.33
C VAL A 40 12.19 0.89 -4.01
N THR A 41 13.22 0.25 -3.45
CA THR A 41 14.43 0.92 -2.96
C THR A 41 15.69 0.60 -3.77
N GLY A 42 15.65 -0.48 -4.54
CA GLY A 42 16.75 -0.91 -5.39
C GLY A 42 16.33 -2.04 -6.33
N VAL A 43 17.27 -2.50 -7.14
CA VAL A 43 17.16 -3.72 -7.93
C VAL A 43 18.35 -4.62 -7.61
N ASP A 44 18.10 -5.84 -7.13
CA ASP A 44 19.14 -6.86 -7.00
C ASP A 44 19.56 -7.32 -8.40
N VAL A 45 20.82 -7.04 -8.72
CA VAL A 45 21.46 -7.38 -10.00
C VAL A 45 22.50 -8.49 -9.86
N SER A 46 22.47 -9.25 -8.76
CA SER A 46 23.38 -10.39 -8.54
C SER A 46 23.29 -11.43 -9.67
N ASN A 47 22.11 -11.56 -10.28
CA ASN A 47 21.91 -12.26 -11.54
C ASN A 47 21.37 -11.28 -12.60
N PRO A 48 22.23 -10.68 -13.45
CA PRO A 48 21.81 -9.68 -14.43
C PRO A 48 20.81 -10.18 -15.48
N ALA A 49 20.71 -11.50 -15.68
CA ALA A 49 19.71 -12.10 -16.58
C ALA A 49 18.32 -12.19 -15.95
N ASN A 50 18.22 -12.08 -14.63
CA ASN A 50 16.98 -12.06 -13.87
C ASN A 50 17.08 -11.07 -12.69
N PRO A 51 17.05 -9.76 -12.96
CA PRO A 51 17.11 -8.74 -11.92
C PRO A 51 15.81 -8.72 -11.10
N GLU A 52 15.92 -8.51 -9.79
CA GLU A 52 14.78 -8.57 -8.87
C GLU A 52 14.60 -7.24 -8.11
N PRO A 53 13.38 -6.68 -8.01
CA PRO A 53 13.15 -5.44 -7.27
C PRO A 53 13.28 -5.68 -5.76
N VAL A 54 13.94 -4.75 -5.07
CA VAL A 54 14.03 -4.74 -3.60
C VAL A 54 12.96 -3.82 -3.05
N TYR A 55 12.13 -4.35 -2.16
CA TYR A 55 11.02 -3.60 -1.55
C TYR A 55 11.32 -3.27 -0.09
N GLN A 56 10.95 -2.06 0.31
CA GLN A 56 10.83 -1.66 1.69
C GLN A 56 9.35 -1.38 1.97
N TYR A 57 8.83 -2.01 3.01
CA TYR A 57 7.49 -1.72 3.51
C TYR A 57 7.60 -0.62 4.53
N ASP A 58 6.90 0.47 4.28
CA ASP A 58 6.68 1.51 5.27
C ASP A 58 5.84 0.90 6.39
N GLY A 59 6.44 0.76 7.59
CA GLY A 59 5.73 0.32 8.81
C GLY A 59 4.64 1.29 9.28
N GLY A 60 4.27 2.27 8.45
CA GLY A 60 3.19 3.23 8.65
C GLY A 60 1.93 2.91 7.85
N GLY A 61 1.78 1.67 7.35
CA GLY A 61 0.47 1.19 6.92
C GLY A 61 -0.55 1.40 8.04
N VAL A 62 -1.69 1.99 7.70
CA VAL A 62 -2.80 2.20 8.64
C VAL A 62 -3.11 0.86 9.31
N ASP A 63 -3.02 0.82 10.64
CA ASP A 63 -3.45 -0.37 11.39
C ASP A 63 -4.97 -0.43 11.33
N LEU A 64 -5.47 -1.13 10.31
CA LEU A 64 -6.89 -1.36 10.10
C LEU A 64 -7.56 -2.03 11.32
N HIS A 65 -6.80 -2.67 12.22
CA HIS A 65 -7.38 -3.18 13.47
C HIS A 65 -7.76 -2.06 14.43
N GLU A 66 -6.93 -1.03 14.59
CA GLU A 66 -7.25 0.10 15.47
C GLU A 66 -8.36 0.97 14.86
N GLU A 67 -8.39 1.19 13.55
CA GLU A 67 -9.52 1.89 12.90
C GLU A 67 -10.84 1.13 13.06
N VAL A 68 -10.85 -0.20 12.86
CA VAL A 68 -12.05 -1.03 13.06
C VAL A 68 -12.51 -1.02 14.51
N LYS A 69 -11.58 -0.92 15.47
CA LYS A 69 -11.89 -0.86 16.90
C LYS A 69 -12.53 0.48 17.28
N GLU A 70 -12.04 1.59 16.74
CA GLU A 70 -12.66 2.91 16.92
C GLU A 70 -14.06 2.97 16.28
N LEU A 71 -14.21 2.41 15.08
CA LEU A 71 -15.51 2.28 14.41
C LEU A 71 -16.50 1.43 15.21
N ARG A 72 -16.05 0.31 15.81
CA ARG A 72 -16.88 -0.52 16.69
C ARG A 72 -17.33 0.22 17.94
N ALA A 73 -16.42 0.95 18.59
CA ALA A 73 -16.76 1.75 19.76
C ALA A 73 -17.81 2.83 19.45
N MET A 74 -17.71 3.49 18.28
CA MET A 74 -18.72 4.46 17.83
C MET A 74 -20.09 3.81 17.58
N ILE A 75 -20.13 2.60 17.01
CA ILE A 75 -21.38 1.85 16.80
C ILE A 75 -22.02 1.48 18.14
N ASP A 76 -21.23 1.02 19.10
CA ASP A 76 -21.71 0.64 20.43
C ASP A 76 -22.29 1.85 21.17
N ASP A 77 -21.62 3.01 21.10
CA ASP A 77 -22.12 4.25 21.70
C ASP A 77 -23.43 4.74 21.05
N MET A 78 -23.52 4.69 19.71
CA MET A 78 -24.76 4.99 19.00
C MET A 78 -25.91 4.04 19.40
N SER A 79 -25.61 2.76 19.66
CA SER A 79 -26.61 1.78 20.09
C SER A 79 -27.21 2.11 21.47
N LEU A 80 -26.40 2.63 22.39
CA LEU A 80 -26.83 3.06 23.72
C LEU A 80 -27.71 4.32 23.65
N ILE A 81 -27.33 5.29 22.83
CA ILE A 81 -28.10 6.52 22.62
C ILE A 81 -29.47 6.20 22.00
N LEU A 82 -29.51 5.28 21.03
CA LEU A 82 -30.79 4.82 20.44
C LEU A 82 -31.68 4.10 21.45
N ALA A 83 -31.10 3.29 22.34
CA ALA A 83 -31.85 2.61 23.39
C ALA A 83 -32.48 3.60 24.40
N ASP A 84 -31.77 4.66 24.75
CA ASP A 84 -32.27 5.71 25.65
C ASP A 84 -33.40 6.54 25.02
N VAL A 85 -33.27 6.92 23.74
CA VAL A 85 -34.32 7.63 22.99
C VAL A 85 -35.60 6.80 22.86
N ILE A 86 -35.45 5.50 22.60
CA ILE A 86 -36.59 4.57 22.51
C ILE A 86 -37.20 4.33 23.89
N GLY A 87 -36.37 4.17 24.94
CA GLY A 87 -36.83 3.97 26.32
C GLY A 87 -37.57 5.18 26.90
N GLY A 88 -37.10 6.40 26.61
CA GLY A 88 -37.73 7.65 27.04
C GLY A 88 -39.11 7.89 26.41
N ALA A 89 -39.39 7.33 25.24
CA ALA A 89 -40.69 7.46 24.57
C ALA A 89 -41.80 6.57 25.17
N TYR A 90 -41.48 5.57 25.99
CA TYR A 90 -42.46 4.69 26.64
C TYR A 90 -42.87 5.13 28.06
N HIS A 91 -42.29 6.21 28.58
CA HIS A 91 -42.49 6.69 29.96
C HIS A 91 -43.12 8.10 30.05
N ALA A 92 -43.63 8.64 28.93
CA ALA A 92 -44.36 9.93 28.87
C ALA A 92 -45.87 9.72 28.71
#